data_AF-A0A3D0SM23-F1
#
_entry.id   AF-A0A3D0SM23-F1
#
_cell.length_a   1.000
_cell.length_b   1.000
_cell.length_c   1.000
_cell.angle_alpha   90.00
_cell.angle_beta   90.00
_cell.angle_gamma   90.00
#
_symmetry.space_group_name_H-M   'P 1'
#
loop_
_entity.id
_entity.type
_entity.pdbx_description
1 polymer ?
#
loop_
_entity_poly.entity_id
_entity_poly.type
_entity_poly.pdbx_seq_one_letter_code
_entity_poly.pdbx_strand_id
1 'polypeptide(L)' 'NAEHNEGADIDELKVSAICVDCGPVLKRMHARAKGRGNRIVKRTSHITVTVAE' A
#
# COMPACT_ATOMS: atom_id res chain seq x y z
N ASN A 1 11.18 -9.34 11.60
CA ASN A 1 10.83 -10.55 10.83
C ASN A 1 12.07 -11.30 10.40
N ALA A 2 12.87 -10.80 9.44
CA ALA A 2 14.09 -11.50 9.01
C ALA A 2 15.11 -11.68 10.17
N GLU A 3 15.46 -10.62 10.89
CA GLU A 3 16.37 -10.72 12.06
C GLU A 3 15.74 -11.52 13.22
N HIS A 4 14.53 -11.14 13.66
CA HIS A 4 13.91 -11.72 14.85
C HIS A 4 13.43 -13.17 14.70
N ASN A 5 12.98 -13.59 13.51
CA ASN A 5 12.40 -14.93 13.29
C ASN A 5 13.35 -15.88 12.55
N GLU A 6 14.23 -15.36 11.69
CA GLU A 6 15.11 -16.17 10.83
C GLU A 6 16.59 -15.99 11.19
N GLY A 7 16.94 -15.06 12.09
CA GLY A 7 18.32 -14.83 12.51
C GLY A 7 19.23 -14.30 11.40
N ALA A 8 18.64 -13.74 10.33
CA ALA A 8 19.38 -13.22 9.18
C ALA A 8 20.17 -11.96 9.55
N ASP A 9 21.37 -11.82 8.98
CA ASP A 9 22.21 -10.64 9.15
C ASP A 9 21.65 -9.45 8.34
N ILE A 10 21.51 -8.31 9.00
CA ILE A 10 20.90 -7.10 8.42
C ILE A 10 21.76 -6.54 7.29
N ASP A 11 23.07 -6.72 7.38
CA ASP A 11 24.03 -6.19 6.41
C ASP A 11 24.04 -6.99 5.10
N GLU A 12 23.61 -8.25 5.14
CA GLU A 12 23.56 -9.13 3.95
C GLU A 12 22.23 -9.00 3.19
N LEU A 13 21.14 -8.67 3.90
CA LEU A 13 19.79 -8.56 3.35
C LEU A 13 19.66 -7.43 2.31
N LYS A 14 19.24 -7.81 1.10
CA LYS A 14 18.87 -6.89 0.02
C LYS A 14 17.40 -7.00 -0.32
N VAL A 15 16.85 -5.90 -0.82
CA VAL A 15 15.50 -5.88 -1.37
C VAL A 15 15.50 -6.64 -2.68
N SER A 16 14.79 -7.77 -2.73
CA SER A 16 14.67 -8.60 -3.94
C SER A 16 13.51 -8.18 -4.81
N ALA A 17 12.38 -7.83 -4.20
CA ALA A 17 11.19 -7.38 -4.92
C ALA A 17 10.36 -6.39 -4.09
N ILE A 18 9.81 -5.39 -4.77
CA ILE A 18 8.82 -4.47 -4.21
C ILE A 18 7.68 -4.35 -5.20
N CYS A 19 6.47 -4.65 -4.74
CA CYS A 19 5.23 -4.52 -5.51
C CYS A 19 4.25 -3.60 -4.78
N VAL A 20 3.54 -2.76 -5.53
CA VAL A 20 2.49 -1.88 -5.01
C VAL A 20 1.20 -2.12 -5.80
N ASP A 21 0.27 -2.82 -5.16
CA ASP A 21 -1.00 -3.20 -5.75
C ASP A 21 -2.13 -2.28 -5.30
N CYS A 22 -3.20 -2.29 -6.09
CA CYS A 22 -4.41 -1.54 -5.78
C CYS A 22 -5.19 -2.21 -4.63
N GLY A 23 -5.48 -1.42 -3.60
CA GLY A 23 -6.32 -1.82 -2.49
C GLY A 23 -7.78 -1.39 -2.66
N PRO A 24 -8.65 -1.67 -1.68
CA PRO A 24 -10.05 -1.28 -1.72
C PRO A 24 -10.23 0.24 -1.86
N VAL A 25 -11.22 0.61 -2.65
CA VAL A 25 -11.48 2.00 -3.00
C VAL A 25 -12.78 2.47 -2.33
N LEU A 26 -12.68 3.44 -1.42
CA LEU A 26 -13.84 3.97 -0.72
C LEU A 26 -14.47 5.13 -1.49
N LYS A 27 -15.79 5.06 -1.67
CA LYS A 27 -16.57 6.11 -2.33
C LYS A 27 -17.17 7.06 -1.28
N ARG A 28 -17.16 8.36 -1.56
CA ARG A 28 -17.84 9.41 -0.80
C ARG A 28 -18.57 10.35 -1.75
N MET A 29 -19.75 10.82 -1.35
CA MET A 29 -20.47 11.86 -2.08
C MET A 29 -20.06 13.23 -1.54
N HIS A 30 -19.92 14.22 -2.42
CA HIS A 30 -19.62 15.58 -2.02
C HIS A 30 -20.51 16.56 -2.76
N ALA A 31 -21.31 17.32 -2.00
CA ALA A 31 -22.26 18.27 -2.55
C ALA A 31 -21.57 19.43 -3.28
N ARG A 32 -22.21 19.93 -4.33
CA ARG A 32 -21.76 21.03 -5.18
C ARG A 32 -22.91 21.99 -5.45
N ALA A 33 -22.57 23.19 -5.94
CA ALA A 33 -23.55 24.21 -6.30
C ALA A 33 -24.58 23.69 -7.32
N LYS A 34 -25.76 24.33 -7.33
CA LYS A 34 -26.89 24.01 -8.22
C LYS A 34 -27.40 22.55 -8.09
N GLY A 35 -27.45 22.02 -6.87
CA GLY A 35 -27.98 20.68 -6.58
C GLY A 35 -27.14 19.52 -7.13
N ARG A 36 -25.88 19.77 -7.48
CA ARG A 36 -24.99 18.76 -8.07
C ARG A 36 -24.28 17.96 -6.97
N GLY A 37 -23.94 16.71 -7.26
CA GLY A 37 -23.11 15.86 -6.40
C GLY A 37 -21.94 15.29 -7.18
N ASN A 38 -20.72 15.44 -6.66
CA ASN A 38 -19.53 14.82 -7.23
C ASN A 38 -19.08 13.64 -6.36
N ARG A 39 -18.54 12.61 -7.00
CA ARG A 39 -17.96 11.46 -6.31
C ARG A 39 -16.50 11.72 -5.96
N ILE A 40 -16.16 11.57 -4.68
CA ILE A 40 -14.78 11.47 -4.21
C ILE A 40 -14.42 10.00 -4.08
N VAL A 41 -13.21 9.67 -4.53
CA VAL A 41 -12.65 8.32 -4.51
C VAL A 41 -11.42 8.34 -3.60
N LYS A 42 -11.46 7.61 -2.49
CA LYS A 42 -10.32 7.43 -1.58
C LYS A 42 -9.66 6.09 -1.92
N ARG A 43 -8.49 6.16 -2.57
CA ARG A 43 -7.71 5.01 -2.99
C ARG A 43 -6.84 4.52 -1.83
N THR A 44 -6.71 3.22 -1.69
CA THR A 44 -5.73 2.57 -0.82
C THR A 44 -4.87 1.62 -1.66
N SER A 45 -3.74 1.18 -1.11
CA SER A 45 -2.79 0.29 -1.79
C SER A 45 -2.31 -0.80 -0.83
N HIS A 46 -1.95 -1.94 -1.39
CA HIS A 46 -1.23 -2.99 -0.70
C HIS A 46 0.23 -2.94 -1.14
N ILE A 47 1.14 -2.86 -0.18
CA ILE A 47 2.59 -2.79 -0.44
C ILE A 47 3.19 -4.10 0.04
N THR A 48 3.85 -4.81 -0.87
CA THR A 48 4.55 -6.05 -0.57
C THR A 48 6.03 -5.82 -0.78
N VAL A 49 6.83 -6.07 0.25
CA VAL A 49 8.29 -5.97 0.22
C VAL A 49 8.86 -7.34 0.54
N THR A 50 9.72 -7.82 -0.35
CA THR A 50 10.45 -9.08 -0.19
C THR A 50 11.94 -8.78 -0.11
N VAL A 51 12.60 -9.39 0.86
CA VAL A 51 14.04 -9.31 1.08
C VAL A 51 14.67 -10.69 0.88
N ALA A 52 15.90 -10.73 0.38
CA ALA A 52 16.74 -11.91 0.20
C ALA A 52 18.21 -11.55 0.46
N GLU A 53 19.07 -12.50 0.80
CA GLU A 53 20.54 -12.30 0.90
C GLU A 53 21.18 -11.92 -0.45
#